data_AF-A0A2T5I795-F1
#
_entry.id   AF-A0A2T5I795-F1
#
_cell.length_a   1.000
_cell.length_b   1.000
_cell.length_c   1.000
_cell.angle_alpha   90.00
_cell.angle_beta   90.00
_cell.angle_gamma   90.00
#
_symmetry.space_group_name_H-M   'P 1'
#
loop_
_entity.id
_entity.type
_entity.pdbx_description
1 polymer ?
#
loop_
_entity_poly.entity_id
_entity_poly.type
_entity_poly.pdbx_seq_one_letter_code
_entity_poly.pdbx_strand_id
1 'polypeptide(L)'
;MDMKTFIEMGEKKAGKQIELAKLLNIRDTTLRLAKSGKKGLPDAICIKLADYIEVNPLQVIAASNLVTEKDEERRKIFKSCFNRAASIAAAALIFTFSSMTSSPAHAGQLLSEHVNNLYYVKL
;
A
#
# COMPACT_ATOMS: atom_id res chain seq x y z
N MET A 1 -15.16 14.01 -0.16
CA MET A 1 -15.17 12.63 -0.69
C MET A 1 -16.57 12.06 -0.51
N ASP A 2 -17.06 11.24 -1.43
CA ASP A 2 -18.37 10.61 -1.35
C ASP A 2 -18.34 9.14 -1.80
N MET A 3 -19.47 8.45 -1.66
CA MET A 3 -19.57 7.02 -1.98
C MET A 3 -19.31 6.74 -3.47
N LYS A 4 -19.76 7.64 -4.35
CA LYS A 4 -19.55 7.54 -5.79
C LYS A 4 -18.06 7.55 -6.11
N THR A 5 -17.31 8.48 -5.52
CA THR A 5 -15.86 8.61 -5.70
C THR A 5 -15.14 7.33 -5.33
N PHE A 6 -15.44 6.73 -4.17
CA PHE A 6 -14.81 5.47 -3.75
C PHE A 6 -15.14 4.30 -4.69
N ILE A 7 -16.38 4.21 -5.17
CA ILE A 7 -16.78 3.19 -6.15
C ILE A 7 -16.04 3.40 -7.48
N GLU A 8 -15.91 4.64 -7.96
CA GLU A 8 -15.20 4.96 -9.21
C GLU A 8 -13.70 4.66 -9.11
N MET A 9 -13.07 4.87 -7.95
CA MET A 9 -11.71 4.42 -7.69
C MET A 9 -11.59 2.89 -7.78
N GLY A 10 -12.53 2.16 -7.18
CA GLY A 10 -12.59 0.70 -7.26
C GLY A 10 -12.80 0.20 -8.68
N GLU A 11 -13.71 0.84 -9.43
CA GLU A 11 -13.97 0.52 -10.83
C GLU A 11 -12.74 0.75 -11.69
N LYS A 12 -12.03 1.87 -11.48
CA LYS A 12 -10.79 2.19 -12.19
C LYS A 12 -9.72 1.13 -11.94
N LYS A 13 -9.55 0.67 -10.69
CA LYS A 13 -8.59 -0.40 -10.35
C LYS A 13 -9.02 -1.77 -10.89
N ALA A 14 -10.32 -2.08 -10.88
CA ALA A 14 -10.89 -3.35 -11.37
C ALA A 14 -11.12 -3.41 -12.90
N GLY A 15 -11.04 -2.27 -13.59
CA GLY A 15 -11.31 -2.11 -15.01
C GLY A 15 -12.79 -1.90 -15.37
N LYS A 16 -13.73 -2.57 -14.68
CA LYS A 16 -15.19 -2.42 -14.88
C LYS A 16 -15.98 -2.65 -13.58
N GLN A 17 -17.17 -2.06 -13.49
CA GLN A 17 -18.07 -2.21 -12.31
C GLN A 17 -18.45 -3.67 -12.02
N ILE A 18 -18.68 -4.47 -13.06
CA ILE A 18 -19.03 -5.89 -12.89
C ILE A 18 -17.87 -6.69 -12.27
N GLU A 19 -16.63 -6.36 -12.59
CA GLU A 19 -15.45 -7.01 -12.00
C GLU A 19 -15.24 -6.57 -10.55
N LEU A 20 -15.45 -5.28 -10.25
CA LEU A 20 -15.48 -4.81 -8.87
C LEU A 20 -16.57 -5.53 -8.05
N ALA A 21 -17.76 -5.72 -8.61
CA ALA A 21 -18.85 -6.41 -7.94
C ALA A 21 -18.47 -7.86 -7.56
N LYS A 22 -17.80 -8.58 -8.49
CA LYS A 22 -17.29 -9.93 -8.25
C LYS A 22 -16.23 -9.95 -7.15
N LEU A 23 -15.25 -9.03 -7.20
CA LEU A 23 -14.20 -8.92 -6.18
C LEU A 23 -14.76 -8.66 -4.78
N LEU A 24 -15.79 -7.80 -4.69
CA LEU A 24 -16.47 -7.49 -3.44
C LEU A 24 -17.48 -8.57 -3.00
N ASN A 25 -17.73 -9.57 -3.84
CA ASN A 25 -18.73 -10.62 -3.68
C ASN A 25 -20.16 -10.08 -3.46
N ILE A 26 -20.58 -9.13 -4.31
CA ILE A 26 -21.94 -8.55 -4.30
C ILE A 26 -22.51 -8.45 -5.72
N ARG A 27 -23.82 -8.20 -5.82
CA ARG A 27 -24.48 -7.96 -7.11
C ARG A 27 -24.08 -6.59 -7.69
N ASP A 28 -23.85 -6.53 -9.00
CA ASP A 28 -23.57 -5.28 -9.74
C ASP A 28 -24.64 -4.20 -9.51
N THR A 29 -25.90 -4.62 -9.41
CA THR A 29 -27.02 -3.72 -9.09
C THR A 29 -26.88 -3.04 -7.73
N THR A 30 -26.23 -3.68 -6.76
CA THR A 30 -25.97 -3.10 -5.43
C THR A 30 -24.95 -1.97 -5.54
N LEU A 31 -23.88 -2.14 -6.33
CA LEU A 31 -22.93 -1.05 -6.62
C LEU A 31 -23.59 0.10 -7.36
N ARG A 32 -24.42 -0.17 -8.38
CA ARG A 32 -25.19 0.86 -9.11
C ARG A 32 -26.07 1.70 -8.18
N LEU A 33 -26.78 1.08 -7.25
CA LEU A 33 -27.63 1.78 -6.29
C LEU A 33 -26.79 2.62 -5.31
N ALA A 34 -25.64 2.11 -4.86
CA ALA A 34 -24.74 2.87 -4.01
C ALA A 34 -24.09 4.05 -4.71
N LYS A 35 -23.61 3.84 -5.94
CA LYS A 35 -23.01 4.87 -6.79
C LYS A 35 -23.97 6.00 -7.13
N SER A 36 -25.26 5.68 -7.29
CA SER A 36 -26.32 6.68 -7.53
C SER A 36 -26.86 7.32 -6.26
N GLY A 37 -26.31 7.00 -5.08
CA GLY A 37 -26.75 7.56 -3.80
C GLY A 37 -28.16 7.10 -3.39
N LYS A 38 -28.65 5.99 -3.92
CA LYS A 38 -29.97 5.44 -3.55
C LYS A 38 -29.91 4.53 -2.32
N LYS A 39 -28.74 3.97 -2.00
CA LYS A 39 -28.55 3.06 -0.87
C LYS A 39 -27.09 3.04 -0.41
N GLY A 40 -26.82 2.95 0.89
CA GLY A 40 -25.48 2.62 1.39
C GLY A 40 -25.04 1.18 1.08
N LEU A 41 -23.74 0.93 1.10
CA LEU A 41 -23.16 -0.41 1.16
C LEU A 41 -23.06 -0.88 2.62
N PRO A 42 -23.18 -2.20 2.89
CA PRO A 42 -22.89 -2.77 4.20
C PRO A 42 -21.43 -2.53 4.61
N ASP A 43 -21.17 -2.36 5.91
CA ASP A 43 -19.84 -2.03 6.43
C ASP A 43 -18.75 -3.01 6.00
N ALA A 44 -19.03 -4.33 6.01
CA ALA A 44 -18.09 -5.34 5.54
C ALA A 44 -17.69 -5.16 4.07
N ILE A 45 -18.60 -4.64 3.23
CA ILE A 45 -18.31 -4.32 1.83
C ILE A 45 -17.54 -3.01 1.71
N CYS A 46 -17.86 -2.02 2.54
CA CYS A 46 -17.08 -0.78 2.64
C CYS A 46 -15.62 -1.06 3.01
N ILE A 47 -15.37 -1.96 3.97
CA ILE A 47 -14.02 -2.37 4.38
C ILE A 47 -13.30 -3.05 3.21
N LYS A 48 -13.92 -4.04 2.56
CA LYS A 48 -13.33 -4.69 1.37
C LYS A 48 -13.01 -3.69 0.25
N LEU A 49 -13.91 -2.74 -0.01
CA LEU A 49 -13.67 -1.70 -1.01
C LEU A 49 -12.49 -0.81 -0.60
N ALA A 50 -12.42 -0.42 0.68
CA ALA A 50 -11.35 0.40 1.22
C ALA A 50 -9.98 -0.29 1.13
N ASP A 51 -9.90 -1.56 1.52
CA ASP A 51 -8.69 -2.37 1.40
C ASP A 51 -8.27 -2.49 -0.07
N TYR A 52 -9.24 -2.73 -0.96
CA TYR A 52 -8.98 -2.86 -2.39
C TYR A 52 -8.42 -1.56 -3.00
N ILE A 53 -8.89 -0.39 -2.59
CA ILE A 53 -8.45 0.91 -3.12
C ILE A 53 -7.43 1.63 -2.24
N GLU A 54 -6.93 0.96 -1.19
CA GLU A 54 -5.89 1.44 -0.28
C GLU A 54 -6.23 2.79 0.39
N VAL A 55 -7.48 2.94 0.85
CA VAL A 55 -7.94 4.12 1.60
C VAL A 55 -8.40 3.74 2.99
N ASN A 56 -8.59 4.74 3.87
CA ASN A 56 -9.07 4.51 5.22
C ASN A 56 -10.52 3.96 5.21
N PRO A 57 -10.79 2.78 5.81
CA PRO A 57 -12.11 2.16 5.82
C PRO A 57 -13.18 3.02 6.49
N LEU A 58 -12.83 3.84 7.49
CA LEU A 58 -13.77 4.76 8.14
C LEU A 58 -14.32 5.80 7.18
N GLN A 59 -13.54 6.23 6.20
CA GLN A 59 -14.03 7.20 5.20
C GLN A 59 -15.05 6.57 4.26
N VAL A 60 -14.84 5.31 3.86
CA VAL A 60 -15.78 4.58 2.99
C VAL A 60 -17.08 4.27 3.73
N ILE A 61 -16.99 3.83 4.99
CA ILE A 61 -18.16 3.60 5.86
C ILE A 61 -18.93 4.91 6.08
N ALA A 62 -18.23 6.01 6.42
CA ALA A 62 -18.86 7.31 6.61
C ALA A 62 -19.57 7.79 5.34
N ALA A 63 -18.94 7.64 4.17
CA ALA A 63 -19.55 7.98 2.89
C ALA A 63 -20.79 7.14 2.59
N SER A 64 -20.76 5.84 2.89
CA SER A 64 -21.91 4.94 2.75
C SER A 64 -23.09 5.35 3.62
N ASN A 65 -22.84 5.66 4.90
CA ASN A 65 -23.89 6.06 5.84
C ASN A 65 -24.50 7.42 5.50
N LEU A 66 -23.69 8.36 5.01
CA LEU A 66 -24.15 9.70 4.58
C LEU A 66 -25.18 9.68 3.44
N VAL A 67 -25.27 8.57 2.68
CA VAL A 67 -26.23 8.39 1.60
C VAL A 67 -27.67 8.45 2.12
N THR A 68 -27.95 7.81 3.26
CA THR A 68 -29.32 7.65 3.78
C THR A 68 -29.54 8.38 5.11
N GLU A 69 -28.49 8.86 5.77
CA GLU A 69 -28.60 9.52 7.06
C GLU A 69 -29.33 10.86 6.95
N LYS A 70 -30.34 11.07 7.79
CA LYS A 70 -31.15 12.29 7.83
C LYS A 70 -30.88 13.12 9.08
N ASP A 71 -30.37 12.49 10.13
CA ASP A 71 -30.06 13.19 11.37
C ASP A 71 -28.80 14.06 11.19
N GLU A 72 -28.94 15.37 11.41
CA GLU A 72 -27.85 16.33 11.15
C GLU A 72 -26.66 16.15 12.10
N GLU A 73 -26.90 15.76 13.36
CA GLU A 73 -25.83 15.48 14.32
C GLU A 73 -24.98 14.27 13.86
N ARG A 74 -25.63 13.18 13.45
CA ARG A 74 -24.95 12.00 12.89
C ARG A 74 -24.24 12.32 11.57
N ARG A 75 -24.85 13.15 10.70
CA ARG A 75 -24.18 13.63 9.47
C ARG A 75 -22.91 14.41 9.79
N LYS A 76 -22.90 15.27 10.82
CA LYS A 76 -21.68 15.97 11.27
C LYS A 76 -20.61 14.98 11.73
N ILE A 77 -20.99 13.96 12.51
CA ILE A 77 -20.07 12.90 12.95
C ILE A 77 -19.42 12.21 11.74
N PHE A 78 -20.21 11.76 10.76
CA PHE A 78 -19.67 11.10 9.57
C PHE A 78 -18.82 12.03 8.70
N LYS A 79 -19.21 13.29 8.54
CA LYS A 79 -18.40 14.29 7.83
C LYS A 79 -17.04 14.50 8.50
N SER A 80 -16.96 14.41 9.83
CA SER A 80 -15.69 14.55 10.56
C SER A 80 -14.67 13.44 10.25
N CYS A 81 -15.13 12.25 9.81
CA CYS A 81 -14.26 11.13 9.43
C CYS A 81 -13.38 11.43 8.22
N PHE A 82 -13.76 12.37 7.36
CA PHE A 82 -12.94 12.74 6.19
C PHE A 82 -11.71 13.58 6.58
N ASN A 83 -11.80 14.36 7.67
CA ASN A 83 -10.71 15.24 8.11
C ASN A 83 -9.70 14.52 9.04
N ARG A 84 -10.13 13.44 9.72
CA ARG A 84 -9.30 12.72 10.70
C ARG A 84 -8.27 11.75 10.11
N ALA A 85 -8.39 11.36 8.84
CA ALA A 85 -7.58 10.27 8.29
C ALA A 85 -6.17 10.66 7.81
N ALA A 86 -5.76 11.94 7.94
CA ALA A 86 -4.48 12.43 7.44
C ALA A 86 -3.27 12.13 8.35
N SER A 87 -3.44 11.45 9.49
CA SER A 87 -2.41 11.39 10.54
C SER A 87 -1.65 10.06 10.70
N ILE A 88 -1.78 9.09 9.78
CA ILE A 88 -1.02 7.81 9.87
C ILE A 88 -0.15 7.63 8.62
N ALA A 89 0.87 8.48 8.47
CA ALA A 89 1.95 8.26 7.53
C ALA A 89 3.23 8.89 8.06
N ALA A 90 3.98 8.18 8.92
CA ALA A 90 5.42 8.37 9.13
C ALA A 90 5.99 7.39 10.18
N ALA A 91 6.14 6.11 9.85
CA ALA A 91 7.04 5.22 10.63
C ALA A 91 7.38 3.92 9.88
N ALA A 92 7.94 3.98 8.68
CA ALA A 92 8.57 2.78 8.07
C ALA A 92 9.49 3.12 6.90
N LEU A 93 10.61 3.82 7.14
CA LEU A 93 11.72 3.85 6.18
C LEU A 93 13.08 3.93 6.91
N ILE A 94 13.49 2.84 7.55
CA ILE A 94 14.92 2.53 7.73
C ILE A 94 15.07 1.00 7.68
N PHE A 95 15.35 0.45 6.50
CA PHE A 95 16.06 -0.82 6.40
C PHE A 95 17.28 -0.61 5.51
N THR A 96 18.42 -0.78 6.13
CA THR A 96 19.77 -0.37 5.73
C THR A 96 20.30 -1.20 4.57
N PHE A 97 20.83 -0.53 3.53
CA PHE A 97 21.70 -1.16 2.52
C PHE A 97 22.96 -1.68 3.21
N SER A 98 23.19 -2.99 3.22
CA SER A 98 24.46 -3.59 3.63
C SER A 98 24.73 -4.84 2.85
N SER A 99 25.50 -4.69 1.76
CA SER A 99 26.56 -5.63 1.34
C SER A 99 27.11 -5.21 -0.03
N MET A 100 28.07 -4.29 -0.05
CA MET A 100 29.04 -4.22 -1.15
C MET A 100 30.29 -4.98 -0.69
N THR A 101 30.48 -6.20 -1.19
CA THR A 101 31.81 -6.80 -1.31
C THR A 101 31.76 -7.77 -2.48
N SER A 102 32.27 -7.31 -3.61
CA SER A 102 32.72 -8.18 -4.69
C SER A 102 33.80 -7.45 -5.49
N SER A 103 35.06 -7.82 -5.26
CA SER A 103 36.11 -7.80 -6.27
C SER A 103 37.15 -8.87 -5.93
N PRO A 104 37.30 -9.93 -6.73
CA PRO A 104 38.43 -10.82 -6.63
C PRO A 104 39.60 -10.20 -7.43
N ALA A 105 40.63 -9.70 -6.75
CA ALA A 105 41.86 -9.29 -7.44
C ALA A 105 42.78 -10.52 -7.58
N HIS A 106 42.75 -11.14 -8.75
CA HIS A 106 43.79 -12.05 -9.23
C HIS A 106 44.74 -11.26 -10.14
N ALA A 107 45.96 -11.01 -9.68
CA ALA A 107 47.17 -10.69 -10.45
C ALA A 107 48.34 -10.96 -9.48
N GLY A 108 49.27 -11.88 -9.69
CA GLY A 108 50.06 -12.11 -10.90
C GLY A 108 51.48 -11.60 -10.62
N GLN A 109 52.35 -12.50 -10.11
CA GLN A 109 53.82 -12.49 -10.00
C GLN A 109 54.62 -11.17 -10.08
N LEU A 110 55.56 -11.00 -9.14
CA LEU A 110 56.98 -10.80 -9.50
C LEU A 110 57.91 -11.15 -8.32
N LEU A 111 58.72 -12.19 -8.55
CA LEU A 111 59.92 -12.56 -7.79
C LEU A 111 60.94 -11.42 -7.85
N SER A 112 61.40 -10.94 -6.69
CA SER A 112 62.76 -10.45 -6.52
C SER A 112 63.04 -10.18 -5.03
N GLU A 113 63.59 -11.17 -4.32
CA GLU A 113 64.46 -10.89 -3.18
C GLU A 113 65.77 -11.66 -3.34
N HIS A 114 66.71 -10.95 -3.97
CA HIS A 114 68.07 -10.77 -3.51
C HIS A 114 68.84 -12.04 -3.07
N VAL A 115 69.59 -12.57 -4.04
CA VAL A 115 70.69 -13.50 -3.85
C VAL A 115 71.76 -12.84 -2.95
N ASN A 116 72.03 -13.43 -1.79
CA ASN A 116 73.34 -13.31 -1.15
C ASN A 116 73.82 -14.70 -0.72
N ASN A 117 74.65 -15.27 -1.59
CA ASN A 117 75.54 -16.38 -1.29
C ASN A 117 76.61 -15.90 -0.31
N LEU A 118 76.61 -16.42 0.92
CA LEU A 118 77.81 -16.46 1.76
C LEU A 118 78.04 -17.89 2.24
N TYR A 119 79.16 -18.40 1.77
CA TYR A 119 79.80 -19.70 1.91
C TYR A 119 79.81 -20.34 3.32
N TYR A 120 79.61 -21.67 3.32
CA TYR A 120 80.23 -22.74 4.14
C TYR A 120 80.93 -22.38 5.46
N VAL A 121 80.69 -23.18 6.52
CA VAL A 121 81.63 -24.23 6.98
C VAL A 121 80.94 -25.17 7.99
N LYS A 122 81.29 -26.44 7.84
CA LYS A 122 80.92 -27.63 8.60
C LYS A 122 81.78 -27.75 9.86
N LEU A 123 81.16 -28.06 11.01
CA LEU A 123 81.69 -28.97 12.04
C LEU A 123 80.49 -29.64 12.72
#